data_AF-A0A8S4RMR1-F1
#
_entry.id   AF-A0A8S4RMR1-F1
#
_cell.length_a   1.000
_cell.length_b   1.000
_cell.length_c   1.000
_cell.angle_alpha   90.00
_cell.angle_beta   90.00
_cell.angle_gamma   90.00
#
_symmetry.space_group_name_H-M   'P 1'
#
loop_
_entity.id
_entity.type
_entity.pdbx_description
1 polymer ?
#
loop_
_entity_poly.entity_id
_entity_poly.type
_entity_poly.pdbx_seq_one_letter_code
_entity_poly.pdbx_strand_id
1 'polypeptide(L)'
;VYTYLEDIAENNPDLVTLVNAGKSFEGRDVKYLKISTTNFEDKRKPVVVLQSLLHSREWVTLPPSLYAIENLVVNGTDRDLVDEIDWIIFPIANPDGYEYSHTEVRFWRKNRATGYIPGDICTGVDLNRNFDIFWGDYSSNNVCSETFHGSGPFSEPEARIVADILHEYNSRIELFIDLHSTGSMIIYGWGTGDLPPNAFLMHAAAIKMATAIDAVKVSWNPNYRVGNVALIMYKASGVTMDYGMKLGIPYSYVYELPRH
;
A
#
# COMPACT_ATOMS: atom_id res chain seq x y z
N VAL A 1 13.91 10.74 -0.26
CA VAL A 1 13.48 9.33 -0.17
C VAL A 1 14.22 8.46 -1.18
N TYR A 2 14.17 8.75 -2.49
CA TYR A 2 14.86 7.90 -3.47
C TYR A 2 16.37 7.78 -3.28
N THR A 3 17.06 8.88 -2.97
CA THR A 3 18.48 8.82 -2.58
C THR A 3 18.72 7.91 -1.39
N TYR A 4 17.85 7.94 -0.37
CA TYR A 4 17.94 7.01 0.77
C TYR A 4 17.77 5.55 0.34
N LEU A 5 16.84 5.24 -0.57
CA LEU A 5 16.67 3.86 -1.07
C LEU A 5 17.88 3.38 -1.88
N GLU A 6 18.48 4.28 -2.67
CA GLU A 6 19.72 4.03 -3.42
C GLU A 6 20.87 3.77 -2.45
N ASP A 7 21.09 4.66 -1.49
CA ASP A 7 22.14 4.53 -0.47
C ASP A 7 21.98 3.22 0.35
N ILE A 8 20.76 2.86 0.73
CA ILE A 8 20.51 1.61 1.49
C ILE A 8 20.86 0.38 0.64
N ALA A 9 20.50 0.36 -0.63
CA ALA A 9 20.80 -0.77 -1.52
C ALA A 9 22.30 -0.86 -1.84
N GLU A 10 22.97 0.27 -2.10
CA GLU A 10 24.40 0.32 -2.39
C GLU A 10 25.25 -0.12 -1.19
N ASN A 11 24.83 0.24 0.03
CA ASN A 11 25.55 -0.12 1.25
C ASN A 11 25.24 -1.53 1.77
N ASN A 12 24.18 -2.19 1.27
CA ASN A 12 23.76 -3.53 1.72
C ASN A 12 23.43 -4.48 0.55
N PRO A 13 24.32 -4.64 -0.45
CA PRO A 13 23.99 -5.31 -1.71
C PRO A 13 23.70 -6.82 -1.58
N ASP A 14 24.22 -7.46 -0.52
CA ASP A 14 23.96 -8.89 -0.25
C ASP A 14 22.55 -9.15 0.29
N LEU A 15 21.87 -8.10 0.77
CA LEU A 15 20.56 -8.20 1.42
C LEU A 15 19.48 -7.42 0.68
N VAL A 16 19.82 -6.28 0.09
CA VAL A 16 18.88 -5.33 -0.49
C VAL A 16 19.11 -5.18 -1.99
N THR A 17 18.03 -5.32 -2.74
CA THR A 17 17.99 -4.97 -4.17
C THR A 17 16.98 -3.85 -4.39
N LEU A 18 17.44 -2.73 -4.93
CA LEU A 18 16.57 -1.65 -5.42
C LEU A 18 16.06 -2.01 -6.82
N VAL A 19 14.74 -1.95 -7.01
CA VAL A 19 14.10 -2.20 -8.30
C VAL A 19 13.35 -0.96 -8.75
N ASN A 20 13.55 -0.56 -10.01
CA ASN A 20 12.70 0.41 -10.69
C ASN A 20 11.59 -0.34 -11.44
N ALA A 21 10.35 -0.23 -10.95
CA ALA A 21 9.21 -0.97 -11.47
C ALA A 21 8.57 -0.31 -12.70
N GLY A 22 8.98 0.92 -13.03
CA GLY A 22 8.44 1.64 -14.16
C GLY A 22 8.33 3.13 -13.90
N LYS A 23 7.44 3.78 -14.66
CA LYS A 23 7.23 5.22 -14.61
C LYS A 23 5.81 5.55 -14.18
N SER A 24 5.66 6.61 -13.39
CA SER A 24 4.38 7.27 -13.12
C SER A 24 3.83 7.96 -14.36
N PHE A 25 2.63 8.53 -14.26
CA PHE A 25 2.00 9.28 -15.35
C PHE A 25 2.87 10.43 -15.87
N GLU A 26 3.49 11.21 -14.99
CA GLU A 26 4.38 12.34 -15.32
C GLU A 26 5.84 11.89 -15.56
N GLY A 27 6.13 10.58 -15.56
CA GLY A 27 7.44 10.03 -15.94
C GLY A 27 8.46 9.90 -14.81
N ARG A 28 8.06 10.04 -13.54
CA ARG A 28 8.93 9.78 -12.38
C ARG A 28 9.14 8.28 -12.20
N ASP A 29 10.34 7.89 -11.77
CA ASP A 29 10.59 6.50 -11.42
C ASP A 29 9.70 6.07 -10.27
N VAL A 30 9.27 4.82 -10.31
CA VAL A 30 8.49 4.16 -9.27
C VAL A 30 9.33 2.99 -8.76
N LYS A 31 9.89 3.14 -7.55
CA LYS A 31 10.93 2.24 -7.01
C LYS A 31 10.47 1.50 -5.76
N TYR A 32 10.91 0.25 -5.60
CA TYR A 32 10.72 -0.57 -4.39
C TYR A 32 12.01 -1.28 -3.98
N LEU A 33 12.08 -1.71 -2.73
CA LEU A 33 13.15 -2.55 -2.20
C LEU A 33 12.70 -4.00 -2.11
N LYS A 34 13.55 -4.92 -2.55
CA LYS A 34 13.53 -6.33 -2.19
C LYS A 34 14.56 -6.54 -1.09
N ILE A 35 14.16 -7.11 0.04
CA ILE A 35 15.05 -7.41 1.18
C ILE A 35 14.99 -8.91 1.44
N SER A 36 16.11 -9.60 1.29
CA SER A 36 16.17 -11.06 1.38
C SER A 36 17.60 -11.57 1.51
N THR A 37 17.84 -12.45 2.49
CA THR A 37 19.09 -13.22 2.63
C THR A 37 19.35 -14.25 1.54
N THR A 38 18.33 -14.61 0.74
CA THR A 38 18.45 -15.61 -0.33
C THR A 38 18.30 -15.01 -1.72
N ASN A 39 18.37 -13.69 -1.87
CA ASN A 39 18.04 -12.97 -3.10
C ASN A 39 16.71 -13.42 -3.77
N PHE A 40 15.68 -13.74 -2.98
CA PHE A 40 14.39 -14.27 -3.45
C PHE A 40 14.49 -15.64 -4.16
N GLU A 41 15.61 -16.36 -4.06
CA GLU A 41 15.81 -17.66 -4.71
C GLU A 41 15.19 -18.83 -3.93
N ASP A 42 15.16 -18.76 -2.59
CA ASP A 42 14.47 -19.78 -1.79
C ASP A 42 12.95 -19.55 -1.78
N LYS A 43 12.27 -20.22 -2.71
CA LYS A 43 10.80 -20.10 -2.88
C LYS A 43 9.99 -20.66 -1.70
N ARG A 44 10.63 -21.27 -0.70
CA ARG A 44 9.95 -21.69 0.54
C ARG A 44 9.74 -20.54 1.51
N LYS A 45 10.54 -19.47 1.41
CA LYS A 45 10.36 -18.26 2.23
C LYS A 45 9.08 -17.54 1.80
N PRO A 46 8.17 -17.22 2.73
CA PRO A 46 7.01 -16.38 2.42
C PRO A 46 7.44 -14.96 2.08
N VAL A 47 6.60 -14.25 1.33
CA VAL A 47 6.78 -12.82 1.02
C VAL A 47 5.81 -11.98 1.84
N VAL A 48 6.34 -10.90 2.41
CA VAL A 48 5.54 -9.80 2.96
C VAL A 48 5.69 -8.59 2.05
N VAL A 49 4.56 -8.01 1.64
CA VAL A 49 4.51 -6.77 0.86
C VAL A 49 3.98 -5.64 1.74
N LEU A 50 4.74 -4.55 1.83
CA LEU A 50 4.35 -3.33 2.54
C LEU A 50 4.41 -2.15 1.57
N GLN A 51 3.30 -1.43 1.40
CA GLN A 51 3.28 -0.20 0.61
C GLN A 51 2.79 1.01 1.41
N SER A 52 3.16 2.20 0.96
CA SER A 52 2.69 3.48 1.51
C SER A 52 2.52 4.55 0.43
N LEU A 53 1.87 5.66 0.81
CA LEU A 53 1.65 6.83 -0.07
C LEU A 53 0.95 6.49 -1.39
N LEU A 54 0.00 5.56 -1.38
CA LEU A 54 -0.93 5.38 -2.51
C LEU A 54 -1.83 6.61 -2.65
N HIS A 55 -2.27 7.16 -1.53
CA HIS A 55 -2.81 8.53 -1.46
C HIS A 55 -1.73 9.50 -1.05
N SER A 56 -1.49 10.51 -1.88
CA SER A 56 -0.32 11.37 -1.74
C SER A 56 -0.32 12.28 -0.51
N ARG A 57 -1.48 12.72 -0.02
CA ARG A 57 -1.58 13.60 1.15
C ARG A 57 -1.28 12.91 2.48
N GLU A 58 -1.27 11.58 2.51
CA GLU A 58 -1.19 10.77 3.72
C GLU A 58 0.25 10.61 4.19
N TRP A 59 0.99 11.71 4.33
CA TRP A 59 2.45 11.73 4.56
C TRP A 59 2.93 10.86 5.73
N VAL A 60 2.09 10.66 6.76
CA VAL A 60 2.41 9.82 7.92
C VAL A 60 2.55 8.34 7.58
N THR A 61 2.13 7.89 6.39
CA THR A 61 2.33 6.50 5.94
C THR A 61 3.77 6.21 5.54
N LEU A 62 4.55 7.23 5.18
CA LEU A 62 5.95 7.06 4.77
C LEU A 62 6.90 6.74 5.95
N PRO A 63 6.85 7.43 7.10
CA PRO A 63 7.70 7.10 8.24
C PRO A 63 7.68 5.62 8.67
N PRO A 64 6.53 4.92 8.84
CA PRO A 64 6.53 3.51 9.21
C PRO A 64 7.10 2.57 8.14
N SER A 65 6.94 2.88 6.84
CA SER A 65 7.58 2.07 5.78
C SER A 65 9.10 2.25 5.76
N LEU A 66 9.60 3.47 6.00
CA LEU A 66 11.04 3.72 6.17
C LEU A 66 11.58 3.09 7.46
N TYR A 67 10.81 3.13 8.55
CA TYR A 67 11.20 2.51 9.82
C TYR A 67 11.32 0.98 9.71
N ALA A 68 10.43 0.34 8.93
CA ALA A 68 10.56 -1.08 8.61
C ALA A 68 11.88 -1.38 7.86
N ILE A 69 12.24 -0.56 6.87
CA ILE A 69 13.53 -0.69 6.16
C ILE A 69 14.70 -0.55 7.14
N GLU A 70 14.67 0.46 8.00
CA GLU A 70 15.73 0.72 8.97
C GLU A 70 15.96 -0.47 9.92
N ASN A 71 14.89 -1.08 10.45
CA ASN A 71 15.04 -2.20 11.39
C ASN A 71 15.44 -3.51 10.72
N LEU A 72 14.92 -3.78 9.51
CA LEU A 72 15.25 -4.99 8.75
C LEU A 72 16.68 -4.95 8.20
N VAL A 73 17.20 -3.77 7.85
CA VAL A 73 18.48 -3.63 7.14
C VAL A 73 19.56 -3.00 8.02
N VAL A 74 19.32 -1.80 8.53
CA VAL A 74 20.37 -0.95 9.14
C VAL A 74 20.66 -1.36 10.57
N ASN A 75 19.63 -1.37 11.42
CA ASN A 75 19.78 -1.75 12.82
C ASN A 75 19.93 -3.27 12.98
N GLY A 76 19.32 -4.05 12.07
CA GLY A 76 19.30 -5.50 12.14
C GLY A 76 18.69 -6.03 13.43
N THR A 77 17.76 -5.28 14.04
CA THR A 77 17.03 -5.72 15.25
C THR A 77 16.06 -6.86 14.94
N ASP A 78 15.64 -6.95 13.68
CA ASP A 78 14.63 -7.90 13.20
C ASP A 78 15.25 -8.92 12.22
N ARG A 79 16.50 -9.35 12.47
CA ARG A 79 17.23 -10.27 11.57
C ARG A 79 16.55 -11.62 11.39
N ASP A 80 15.95 -12.15 12.46
CA ASP A 80 15.16 -13.37 12.41
C ASP A 80 14.03 -13.27 11.37
N LEU A 81 13.40 -12.10 11.26
CA LEU A 81 12.39 -11.86 10.25
C LEU A 81 12.96 -11.88 8.82
N VAL A 82 14.18 -11.39 8.59
CA VAL A 82 14.78 -11.36 7.25
C VAL A 82 15.36 -12.74 6.86
N ASP A 83 15.78 -13.53 7.83
CA ASP A 83 16.25 -14.91 7.63
C ASP A 83 15.11 -15.83 7.18
N GLU A 84 13.90 -15.66 7.72
CA GLU A 84 12.75 -16.51 7.42
C GLU A 84 11.81 -15.94 6.35
N ILE A 85 11.76 -14.61 6.17
CA ILE A 85 10.78 -13.92 5.30
C ILE A 85 11.52 -13.07 4.26
N ASP A 86 10.97 -13.02 3.05
CA ASP A 86 11.37 -12.06 2.02
C ASP A 86 10.44 -10.85 2.03
N TRP A 87 11.00 -9.64 1.91
CA TRP A 87 10.23 -8.41 2.02
C TRP A 87 10.25 -7.62 0.72
N ILE A 88 9.09 -7.14 0.31
CA ILE A 88 8.92 -6.13 -0.73
C ILE A 88 8.38 -4.88 -0.04
N ILE A 89 9.18 -3.80 -0.01
CA ILE A 89 8.76 -2.53 0.59
C ILE A 89 8.70 -1.46 -0.49
N PHE A 90 7.53 -0.82 -0.60
CA PHE A 90 7.19 0.17 -1.61
C PHE A 90 6.82 1.51 -0.97
N PRO A 91 7.80 2.39 -0.68
CA PRO A 91 7.56 3.57 0.16
C PRO A 91 6.70 4.65 -0.51
N ILE A 92 6.80 4.81 -1.83
CA ILE A 92 6.08 5.85 -2.58
C ILE A 92 5.32 5.23 -3.74
N ALA A 93 4.06 4.89 -3.52
CA ALA A 93 3.21 4.31 -4.56
C ALA A 93 2.65 5.34 -5.56
N ASN A 94 2.53 6.61 -5.16
CA ASN A 94 2.03 7.71 -6.00
C ASN A 94 3.04 8.87 -6.02
N PRO A 95 4.16 8.76 -6.77
CA PRO A 95 5.22 9.77 -6.73
C PRO A 95 4.77 11.13 -7.28
N ASP A 96 3.90 11.16 -8.30
CA ASP A 96 3.44 12.41 -8.90
C ASP A 96 2.50 13.17 -7.96
N GLY A 97 1.53 12.47 -7.37
CA GLY A 97 0.65 13.06 -6.38
C GLY A 97 1.43 13.51 -5.15
N TYR A 98 2.43 12.73 -4.72
CA TYR A 98 3.24 13.05 -3.55
C TYR A 98 4.03 14.33 -3.77
N GLU A 99 4.73 14.47 -4.90
CA GLU A 99 5.42 15.71 -5.28
C GLU A 99 4.44 16.89 -5.31
N TYR A 100 3.30 16.73 -5.97
CA TYR A 100 2.27 17.78 -6.07
C TYR A 100 1.73 18.21 -4.70
N SER A 101 1.68 17.30 -3.73
CA SER A 101 1.30 17.64 -2.35
C SER A 101 2.35 18.45 -1.59
N HIS A 102 3.61 18.43 -2.02
CA HIS A 102 4.69 19.27 -1.47
C HIS A 102 4.76 20.64 -2.15
N THR A 103 4.54 20.68 -3.46
CA THR A 103 4.80 21.90 -4.26
C THR A 103 3.57 22.76 -4.49
N GLU A 104 2.37 22.17 -4.60
CA GLU A 104 1.16 22.88 -5.04
C GLU A 104 -0.02 22.73 -4.07
N VAL A 105 -0.55 21.51 -3.88
CA VAL A 105 -1.80 21.28 -3.13
C VAL A 105 -1.61 20.22 -2.06
N ARG A 106 -1.38 20.67 -0.82
CA ARG A 106 -1.11 19.77 0.33
C ARG A 106 -2.14 18.67 0.53
N PHE A 107 -3.42 18.93 0.27
CA PHE A 107 -4.50 17.96 0.46
C PHE A 107 -4.80 17.10 -0.78
N TRP A 108 -3.94 17.13 -1.80
CA TRP A 108 -4.07 16.30 -3.00
C TRP A 108 -3.92 14.81 -2.67
N ARG A 109 -4.89 14.00 -3.10
CA ARG A 109 -4.95 12.55 -2.82
C ARG A 109 -4.59 11.68 -4.03
N LYS A 110 -5.13 12.05 -5.20
CA LYS A 110 -5.12 11.25 -6.44
C LYS A 110 -3.74 11.22 -7.09
N ASN A 111 -3.57 10.46 -8.17
CA ASN A 111 -2.40 10.66 -9.05
C ASN A 111 -2.53 11.98 -9.85
N ARG A 112 -1.70 12.17 -10.88
CA ARG A 112 -1.68 13.39 -11.71
C ARG A 112 -2.13 13.20 -13.16
N ALA A 113 -2.88 12.13 -13.44
CA ALA A 113 -3.33 11.84 -14.79
C ALA A 113 -4.22 12.93 -15.41
N THR A 114 -4.01 13.19 -16.70
CA THR A 114 -4.74 14.16 -17.52
C THR A 114 -5.43 13.45 -18.71
N GLY A 115 -6.17 14.20 -19.53
CA GLY A 115 -6.88 13.66 -20.70
C GLY A 115 -8.25 13.06 -20.39
N TYR A 116 -8.76 13.27 -19.18
CA TYR A 116 -10.03 12.71 -18.71
C TYR A 116 -11.24 13.61 -19.01
N ILE A 117 -11.04 14.92 -19.11
CA ILE A 117 -12.08 15.90 -19.50
C ILE A 117 -11.46 17.06 -20.30
N PRO A 118 -12.25 17.78 -21.12
CA PRO A 118 -11.75 18.90 -21.91
C PRO A 118 -11.04 19.96 -21.04
N GLY A 119 -9.82 20.31 -21.44
CA GLY A 119 -9.01 21.34 -20.77
C GLY A 119 -8.48 20.94 -19.39
N ASP A 120 -8.61 19.67 -18.99
CA ASP A 120 -8.09 19.14 -17.72
C ASP A 120 -8.49 19.96 -16.49
N ILE A 121 -9.72 20.52 -16.51
CA ILE A 121 -10.26 21.33 -15.41
C ILE A 121 -10.29 20.57 -14.07
N CYS A 122 -10.29 19.24 -14.13
CA CYS A 122 -10.10 18.29 -13.05
C CYS A 122 -9.17 17.19 -13.55
N THR A 123 -8.26 16.75 -12.69
CA THR A 123 -7.21 15.77 -13.02
C THR A 123 -7.11 14.71 -11.93
N GLY A 124 -6.42 13.63 -12.26
CA GLY A 124 -6.08 12.54 -11.35
C GLY A 124 -7.19 11.53 -11.15
N VAL A 125 -6.76 10.31 -10.86
CA VAL A 125 -7.57 9.13 -10.51
C VAL A 125 -7.26 8.72 -9.07
N ASP A 126 -8.28 8.29 -8.33
CA ASP A 126 -8.07 7.64 -7.04
C ASP A 126 -7.48 6.25 -7.29
N LEU A 127 -6.18 6.08 -7.05
CA LEU A 127 -5.50 4.81 -7.27
C LEU A 127 -6.13 3.69 -6.45
N ASN A 128 -6.65 3.97 -5.26
CA ASN A 128 -7.36 2.99 -4.43
C ASN A 128 -8.82 2.77 -4.86
N ARG A 129 -9.18 3.15 -6.10
CA ARG A 129 -10.43 2.79 -6.79
C ARG A 129 -10.16 2.20 -8.18
N ASN A 130 -8.90 2.02 -8.55
CA ASN A 130 -8.49 1.68 -9.91
C ASN A 130 -8.12 0.20 -10.10
N PHE A 131 -8.30 -0.67 -9.11
CA PHE A 131 -7.96 -2.09 -9.22
C PHE A 131 -9.10 -2.93 -9.82
N ASP A 132 -8.78 -4.01 -10.55
CA ASP A 132 -9.76 -4.92 -11.17
C ASP A 132 -10.45 -5.84 -10.13
N ILE A 133 -11.21 -5.26 -9.22
CA ILE A 133 -12.03 -5.99 -8.24
C ILE A 133 -13.24 -5.13 -7.86
N PHE A 134 -14.44 -5.55 -8.28
CA PHE A 134 -15.66 -4.75 -8.14
C PHE A 134 -15.54 -3.32 -8.72
N TRP A 135 -14.64 -3.13 -9.69
CA TRP A 135 -14.28 -1.81 -10.21
C TRP A 135 -15.52 -1.05 -10.69
N GLY A 136 -15.67 0.21 -10.25
CA GLY A 136 -16.84 1.04 -10.57
C GLY A 136 -18.06 0.86 -9.67
N ASP A 137 -18.19 -0.22 -8.89
CA ASP A 137 -19.41 -0.49 -8.11
C ASP A 137 -19.65 0.50 -6.96
N TYR A 138 -18.60 0.88 -6.23
CA TYR A 138 -18.66 1.76 -5.05
C TYR A 138 -17.61 2.88 -5.14
N SER A 139 -17.59 3.55 -6.29
CA SER A 139 -16.66 4.63 -6.62
C SER A 139 -17.30 5.64 -7.57
N SER A 140 -16.66 6.78 -7.82
CA SER A 140 -17.23 7.83 -8.68
C SER A 140 -16.75 7.72 -10.12
N ASN A 141 -17.65 7.94 -11.07
CA ASN A 141 -17.31 8.14 -12.49
C ASN A 141 -17.08 9.61 -12.86
N ASN A 142 -17.18 10.53 -11.89
CA ASN A 142 -16.92 11.96 -12.09
C ASN A 142 -15.44 12.26 -11.86
N VAL A 143 -14.74 12.75 -12.88
CA VAL A 143 -13.30 13.10 -12.85
C VAL A 143 -12.95 14.11 -11.76
N CYS A 144 -13.87 15.01 -11.42
CA CYS A 144 -13.70 15.98 -10.35
C CYS A 144 -13.89 15.40 -8.94
N SER A 145 -14.33 14.14 -8.82
CA SER A 145 -14.44 13.47 -7.53
C SER A 145 -13.06 13.06 -7.00
N GLU A 146 -12.91 13.12 -5.68
CA GLU A 146 -11.77 12.54 -4.97
C GLU A 146 -11.71 11.01 -5.06
N THR A 147 -12.83 10.37 -5.41
CA THR A 147 -12.97 8.91 -5.56
C THR A 147 -13.18 8.49 -7.02
N PHE A 148 -12.71 9.30 -7.96
CA PHE A 148 -12.79 8.97 -9.38
C PHE A 148 -12.03 7.67 -9.70
N HIS A 149 -12.71 6.68 -10.27
CA HIS A 149 -12.16 5.33 -10.48
C HIS A 149 -11.32 5.15 -11.75
N GLY A 150 -11.21 6.18 -12.59
CA GLY A 150 -10.47 6.12 -13.87
C GLY A 150 -11.34 5.62 -15.04
N SER A 151 -10.70 5.44 -16.20
CA SER A 151 -11.37 5.03 -17.45
C SER A 151 -11.64 3.52 -17.54
N GLY A 152 -10.93 2.74 -16.74
CA GLY A 152 -11.02 1.29 -16.64
C GLY A 152 -10.22 0.80 -15.44
N PRO A 153 -10.34 -0.48 -15.06
CA PRO A 153 -9.42 -1.06 -14.10
C PRO A 153 -8.00 -0.97 -14.66
N PHE A 154 -7.06 -0.59 -13.81
CA PHE A 154 -5.65 -0.41 -14.13
C PHE A 154 -5.40 0.59 -15.26
N SER A 155 -6.26 1.62 -15.39
CA SER A 155 -6.01 2.71 -16.32
C SER A 155 -4.74 3.49 -15.98
N GLU A 156 -4.40 3.57 -14.69
CA GLU A 156 -3.26 4.34 -14.20
C GLU A 156 -1.98 3.51 -14.15
N PRO A 157 -0.83 4.07 -14.56
CA PRO A 157 0.44 3.34 -14.52
C PRO A 157 0.85 2.95 -13.09
N GLU A 158 0.58 3.80 -12.09
CA GLU A 158 0.91 3.50 -10.70
C GLU A 158 0.12 2.29 -10.17
N ALA A 159 -1.16 2.20 -10.51
CA ALA A 159 -2.01 1.06 -10.12
C ALA A 159 -1.58 -0.23 -10.83
N ARG A 160 -1.21 -0.15 -12.13
CA ARG A 160 -0.63 -1.28 -12.87
C ARG A 160 0.63 -1.81 -12.22
N ILE A 161 1.56 -0.93 -11.85
CA ILE A 161 2.82 -1.31 -11.22
C ILE A 161 2.59 -2.09 -9.92
N VAL A 162 1.69 -1.62 -9.05
CA VAL A 162 1.33 -2.34 -7.83
C VAL A 162 0.71 -3.70 -8.17
N ALA A 163 -0.20 -3.74 -9.14
CA ALA A 163 -0.85 -4.98 -9.56
C ALA A 163 0.13 -6.01 -10.13
N ASP A 164 1.09 -5.57 -10.93
CA ASP A 164 2.12 -6.41 -11.53
C ASP A 164 3.04 -7.01 -10.45
N ILE A 165 3.48 -6.20 -9.47
CA ILE A 165 4.28 -6.69 -8.34
C ILE A 165 3.50 -7.73 -7.52
N LEU A 166 2.24 -7.44 -7.17
CA LEU A 166 1.43 -8.40 -6.41
C LEU A 166 1.21 -9.68 -7.21
N HIS A 167 1.00 -9.60 -8.52
CA HIS A 167 0.83 -10.76 -9.38
C HIS A 167 2.11 -11.58 -9.54
N GLU A 168 3.26 -10.94 -9.72
CA GLU A 168 4.56 -11.60 -9.90
C GLU A 168 4.93 -12.50 -8.72
N TYR A 169 4.62 -12.07 -7.49
CA TYR A 169 5.00 -12.79 -6.28
C TYR A 169 3.84 -13.54 -5.60
N ASN A 170 2.61 -13.50 -6.16
CA ASN A 170 1.39 -13.98 -5.49
C ASN A 170 1.45 -15.41 -4.95
N SER A 171 2.21 -16.30 -5.59
CA SER A 171 2.28 -17.72 -5.24
C SER A 171 2.86 -17.97 -3.85
N ARG A 172 3.49 -16.98 -3.24
CA ARG A 172 4.12 -17.06 -1.91
C ARG A 172 3.98 -15.77 -1.09
N ILE A 173 3.21 -14.77 -1.54
CA ILE A 173 2.86 -13.64 -0.67
C ILE A 173 1.87 -14.15 0.37
N GLU A 174 2.29 -14.11 1.63
CA GLU A 174 1.43 -14.48 2.76
C GLU A 174 0.73 -13.25 3.36
N LEU A 175 1.37 -12.07 3.28
CA LEU A 175 0.87 -10.84 3.88
C LEU A 175 1.08 -9.64 2.96
N PHE A 176 0.01 -8.90 2.67
CA PHE A 176 0.04 -7.60 2.00
C PHE A 176 -0.57 -6.52 2.92
N ILE A 177 0.21 -5.48 3.21
CA ILE A 177 -0.23 -4.33 4.01
C ILE A 177 -0.14 -3.06 3.16
N ASP A 178 -1.28 -2.39 3.01
CA ASP A 178 -1.37 -1.06 2.43
C ASP A 178 -1.55 0.00 3.51
N LEU A 179 -0.53 0.84 3.71
CA LEU A 179 -0.53 1.88 4.73
C LEU A 179 -1.24 3.13 4.22
N HIS A 180 -2.31 3.48 4.92
CA HIS A 180 -3.15 4.66 4.74
C HIS A 180 -3.23 5.52 6.00
N SER A 181 -3.76 6.72 5.86
CA SER A 181 -4.22 7.52 7.00
C SER A 181 -5.48 8.33 6.66
N THR A 182 -6.42 8.51 7.59
CA THR A 182 -6.30 8.29 9.03
C THR A 182 -7.53 7.62 9.63
N GLY A 183 -7.34 6.90 10.75
CA GLY A 183 -8.46 6.29 11.46
C GLY A 183 -8.17 5.45 12.69
N SER A 184 -6.91 5.08 12.96
CA SER A 184 -6.56 4.02 13.93
C SER A 184 -7.34 2.74 13.67
N MET A 185 -7.19 2.16 12.47
CA MET A 185 -7.89 0.93 12.08
C MET A 185 -6.98 -0.05 11.36
N ILE A 186 -7.21 -1.35 11.55
CA ILE A 186 -6.72 -2.40 10.66
C ILE A 186 -7.94 -3.03 10.00
N ILE A 187 -8.07 -2.83 8.71
CA ILE A 187 -9.24 -3.26 7.94
C ILE A 187 -8.88 -4.33 6.94
N TYR A 188 -9.83 -5.23 6.71
CA TYR A 188 -9.80 -6.25 5.67
C TYR A 188 -11.08 -6.17 4.83
N GLY A 189 -11.12 -6.88 3.71
CA GLY A 189 -12.26 -6.80 2.79
C GLY A 189 -13.34 -7.85 3.07
N TRP A 190 -14.25 -8.08 2.12
CA TRP A 190 -14.37 -7.34 0.85
C TRP A 190 -14.97 -5.94 1.07
N GLY A 191 -14.60 -5.00 0.20
CA GLY A 191 -15.13 -3.64 0.12
C GLY A 191 -16.64 -3.55 -0.11
N THR A 192 -17.26 -4.62 -0.60
CA THR A 192 -18.71 -4.75 -0.79
C THR A 192 -19.49 -4.90 0.52
N GLY A 193 -18.80 -5.34 1.59
CA GLY A 193 -19.38 -5.76 2.87
C GLY A 193 -19.56 -7.26 3.03
N ASP A 194 -19.34 -8.04 1.97
CA ASP A 194 -19.25 -9.48 2.10
C ASP A 194 -17.93 -9.88 2.78
N LEU A 195 -17.98 -10.95 3.56
CA LEU A 195 -16.80 -11.46 4.25
C LEU A 195 -16.05 -12.47 3.37
N PRO A 196 -14.71 -12.41 3.29
CA PRO A 196 -13.93 -13.42 2.61
C PRO A 196 -14.00 -14.77 3.36
N PRO A 197 -13.76 -15.91 2.68
CA PRO A 197 -13.86 -17.23 3.31
C PRO A 197 -12.99 -17.41 4.57
N ASN A 198 -11.86 -16.73 4.63
CA ASN A 198 -10.92 -16.77 5.75
C ASN A 198 -11.05 -15.57 6.72
N ALA A 199 -12.18 -14.83 6.69
CA ALA A 199 -12.39 -13.62 7.49
C ALA A 199 -12.14 -13.82 9.00
N PHE A 200 -12.47 -15.00 9.55
CA PHE A 200 -12.18 -15.31 10.96
C PHE A 200 -10.68 -15.26 11.27
N LEU A 201 -9.85 -15.90 10.44
CA LEU A 201 -8.39 -15.92 10.61
C LEU A 201 -7.82 -14.51 10.41
N MET A 202 -8.29 -13.80 9.40
CA MET A 202 -7.87 -12.42 9.15
C MET A 202 -8.20 -11.51 10.33
N HIS A 203 -9.40 -11.63 10.89
CA HIS A 203 -9.81 -10.84 12.06
C HIS A 203 -8.97 -11.17 13.28
N ALA A 204 -8.72 -12.45 13.56
CA ALA A 204 -7.91 -12.88 14.69
C ALA A 204 -6.46 -12.37 14.59
N ALA A 205 -5.85 -12.43 13.41
CA ALA A 205 -4.51 -11.88 13.17
C ALA A 205 -4.49 -10.35 13.33
N ALA A 206 -5.48 -9.64 12.76
CA ALA A 206 -5.59 -8.20 12.89
C ALA A 206 -5.79 -7.74 14.34
N ILE A 207 -6.53 -8.48 15.17
CA ILE A 207 -6.66 -8.19 16.61
C ILE A 207 -5.32 -8.31 17.33
N LYS A 208 -4.49 -9.31 16.99
CA LYS A 208 -3.14 -9.43 17.56
C LYS A 208 -2.26 -8.25 17.18
N MET A 209 -2.29 -7.84 15.91
CA MET A 209 -1.54 -6.67 15.43
C MET A 209 -2.02 -5.38 16.12
N ALA A 210 -3.33 -5.16 16.21
CA ALA A 210 -3.92 -4.01 16.90
C ALA A 210 -3.55 -3.99 18.40
N THR A 211 -3.61 -5.14 19.08
CA THR A 211 -3.25 -5.26 20.49
C THR A 211 -1.78 -4.92 20.74
N ALA A 212 -0.88 -5.37 19.85
CA ALA A 212 0.54 -5.06 19.94
C ALA A 212 0.81 -3.55 19.78
N ILE A 213 0.12 -2.90 18.83
CA ILE A 213 0.22 -1.45 18.64
C ILE A 213 -0.35 -0.69 19.85
N ASP A 214 -1.52 -1.11 20.35
CA ASP A 214 -2.18 -0.49 21.50
C ASP A 214 -1.37 -0.61 22.80
N ALA A 215 -0.52 -1.63 22.92
CA ALA A 215 0.37 -1.80 24.07
C ALA A 215 1.51 -0.77 24.14
N VAL A 216 1.88 -0.16 23.01
CA VAL A 216 2.99 0.81 22.91
C VAL A 216 2.55 2.20 22.42
N LYS A 217 1.24 2.42 22.25
CA LYS A 217 0.72 3.69 21.75
C LYS A 217 0.93 4.84 22.76
N VAL A 218 0.95 6.06 22.24
CA VAL A 218 0.82 7.27 23.07
C VAL A 218 -0.57 7.34 23.70
N SER A 219 -0.65 7.82 24.93
CA SER A 219 -1.85 7.72 25.78
C SER A 219 -3.09 8.43 25.22
N TRP A 220 -2.92 9.47 24.40
CA TRP A 220 -4.03 10.23 23.82
C TRP A 220 -4.58 9.62 22.52
N ASN A 221 -3.88 8.68 21.89
CA ASN A 221 -4.38 8.02 20.69
C ASN A 221 -5.45 6.98 21.08
N PRO A 222 -6.57 6.88 20.33
CA PRO A 222 -7.55 5.82 20.56
C PRO A 222 -6.94 4.45 20.27
N ASN A 223 -7.56 3.39 20.83
CA ASN A 223 -7.23 2.02 20.46
C ASN A 223 -7.53 1.77 18.98
N TYR A 224 -6.77 0.85 18.36
CA TYR A 224 -7.06 0.43 17.00
C TYR A 224 -8.38 -0.36 16.91
N ARG A 225 -9.20 -0.03 15.91
CA ARG A 225 -10.39 -0.82 15.55
C ARG A 225 -10.03 -1.84 14.47
N VAL A 226 -10.65 -3.01 14.53
CA VAL A 226 -10.44 -4.10 13.56
C VAL A 226 -11.77 -4.51 12.94
N GLY A 227 -11.81 -4.69 11.63
CA GLY A 227 -13.01 -5.21 10.98
C GLY A 227 -13.00 -5.12 9.46
N ASN A 228 -14.10 -5.59 8.86
CA ASN A 228 -14.34 -5.41 7.44
C ASN A 228 -14.53 -3.92 7.12
N VAL A 229 -13.89 -3.45 6.05
CA VAL A 229 -13.90 -2.03 5.62
C VAL A 229 -15.33 -1.47 5.47
N ALA A 230 -16.26 -2.19 4.87
CA ALA A 230 -17.62 -1.69 4.68
C ALA A 230 -18.45 -1.68 5.97
N LEU A 231 -18.16 -2.59 6.91
CA LEU A 231 -18.87 -2.67 8.19
C LEU A 231 -18.41 -1.60 9.19
N ILE A 232 -17.15 -1.17 9.14
CA ILE A 232 -16.60 -0.19 10.10
C ILE A 232 -16.36 1.20 9.51
N MET A 233 -16.32 1.33 8.18
CA MET A 233 -16.23 2.58 7.44
C MET A 233 -17.42 2.72 6.48
N TYR A 234 -17.22 2.39 5.20
CA TYR A 234 -18.18 2.53 4.11
C TYR A 234 -17.81 1.58 2.98
N LYS A 235 -18.77 1.28 2.10
CA LYS A 235 -18.52 0.43 0.93
C LYS A 235 -17.55 1.10 -0.03
N ALA A 236 -16.57 0.34 -0.51
CA ALA A 236 -15.58 0.80 -1.48
C ALA A 236 -15.31 -0.31 -2.48
N SER A 237 -14.84 0.04 -3.68
CA SER A 237 -14.50 -0.92 -4.71
C SER A 237 -13.25 -0.52 -5.47
N GLY A 238 -12.65 -1.46 -6.19
CA GLY A 238 -11.37 -1.26 -6.87
C GLY A 238 -10.23 -0.92 -5.91
N VAL A 239 -10.31 -1.41 -4.67
CA VAL A 239 -9.29 -1.18 -3.63
C VAL A 239 -8.17 -2.20 -3.71
N THR A 240 -6.95 -1.79 -3.37
CA THR A 240 -5.72 -2.60 -3.36
C THR A 240 -5.83 -3.88 -2.53
N MET A 241 -6.34 -3.75 -1.31
CA MET A 241 -6.47 -4.86 -0.36
C MET A 241 -7.41 -5.96 -0.87
N ASP A 242 -8.54 -5.57 -1.46
CA ASP A 242 -9.43 -6.53 -2.11
C ASP A 242 -8.71 -7.21 -3.28
N TYR A 243 -7.94 -6.46 -4.07
CA TYR A 243 -7.22 -7.05 -5.19
C TYR A 243 -6.14 -8.04 -4.72
N GLY A 244 -5.44 -7.76 -3.62
CA GLY A 244 -4.53 -8.71 -2.98
C GLY A 244 -5.23 -10.02 -2.62
N MET A 245 -6.41 -9.96 -1.99
CA MET A 245 -7.20 -11.16 -1.70
C MET A 245 -7.70 -11.86 -2.98
N LYS A 246 -8.09 -11.11 -4.03
CA LYS A 246 -8.49 -11.67 -5.33
C LYS A 246 -7.37 -12.52 -5.94
N LEU A 247 -6.11 -12.11 -5.74
CA LEU A 247 -4.93 -12.85 -6.19
C LEU A 247 -4.59 -14.09 -5.35
N GLY A 248 -5.33 -14.34 -4.27
CA GLY A 248 -5.12 -15.49 -3.38
C GLY A 248 -4.21 -15.21 -2.18
N ILE A 249 -3.82 -13.94 -1.93
CA ILE A 249 -3.04 -13.58 -0.75
C ILE A 249 -3.91 -13.79 0.50
N PRO A 250 -3.49 -14.66 1.44
CA PRO A 250 -4.36 -15.04 2.56
C PRO A 250 -4.57 -13.90 3.54
N TYR A 251 -3.57 -13.05 3.78
CA TYR A 251 -3.69 -11.91 4.67
C TYR A 251 -3.44 -10.61 3.91
N SER A 252 -4.50 -9.89 3.57
CA SER A 252 -4.39 -8.55 2.98
C SER A 252 -5.16 -7.53 3.80
N TYR A 253 -4.48 -6.46 4.20
CA TYR A 253 -5.02 -5.43 5.07
C TYR A 253 -4.72 -4.02 4.55
N VAL A 254 -5.61 -3.10 4.89
CA VAL A 254 -5.28 -1.68 4.96
C VAL A 254 -5.06 -1.30 6.42
N TYR A 255 -4.02 -0.51 6.67
CA TYR A 255 -3.83 0.17 7.95
C TYR A 255 -4.25 1.62 7.80
N GLU A 256 -5.15 2.09 8.65
CA GLU A 256 -5.46 3.50 8.80
C GLU A 256 -4.73 4.02 10.02
N LEU A 257 -3.60 4.71 9.82
CA LEU A 257 -2.74 5.20 10.90
C LEU A 257 -3.44 6.25 11.79
N PRO A 258 -2.94 6.51 13.01
CA PRO A 258 -3.60 7.41 13.96
C PRO A 258 -3.65 8.84 13.45
N ARG A 259 -4.68 9.58 13.87
CA ARG A 259 -4.83 10.99 13.51
C ARG A 259 -3.91 11.83 14.39
N HIS A 260 -3.06 12.63 13.76
CA HIS A 260 -2.29 13.68 14.39
C HIS A 260 -2.91 15.05 14.11
#